data_AF-A0A6V7J880-F1
#
_entry.id   AF-A0A6V7J880-F1
#
_cell.length_a   1.000
_cell.length_b   1.000
_cell.length_c   1.000
_cell.angle_alpha   90.00
_cell.angle_beta   90.00
_cell.angle_gamma   90.00
#
_symmetry.space_group_name_H-M   'P 1'
#
loop_
_entity.id
_entity.type
_entity.pdbx_description
1 polymer ?
#
loop_
_entity_poly.entity_id
_entity_poly.type
_entity_poly.pdbx_seq_one_letter_code
_entity_poly.pdbx_strand_id
1 'polypeptide(L)' 'MWCAYENDMYLRDYSPFDKHSPAKPRVNGAVSNNNEFSRAFNCPMDSPANPTNKCDI' A
#
# COMPACT_ATOMS: atom_id res chain seq x y z
N MET A 1 5.53 -8.71 9.69
CA MET A 1 5.60 -7.30 10.17
C MET A 1 4.67 -6.47 9.25
N TRP A 2 3.84 -5.57 9.79
CA TRP A 2 2.68 -4.88 9.16
C TRP A 2 1.42 -5.68 8.82
N CYS A 3 1.43 -7.01 8.88
CA CYS A 3 0.18 -7.77 8.86
C CYS A 3 -0.62 -7.45 10.13
N ALA A 4 -1.76 -6.80 9.98
CA ALA A 4 -2.67 -6.45 11.06
C ALA A 4 -4.12 -6.57 10.59
N TYR A 5 -5.02 -6.89 11.53
CA TYR A 5 -6.45 -6.79 11.33
C TYR A 5 -6.93 -5.48 11.97
N GLU A 6 -7.50 -4.61 11.14
CA GLU A 6 -8.08 -3.33 11.54
C GLU A 6 -9.60 -3.44 11.32
N ASN A 7 -10.38 -3.38 12.41
CA ASN A 7 -11.84 -3.50 12.32
C ASN A 7 -12.49 -2.19 11.83
N ASP A 8 -13.75 -2.27 11.44
CA ASP A 8 -14.49 -1.13 10.88
C ASP A 8 -14.58 0.07 11.82
N MET A 9 -14.72 -0.16 13.13
CA MET A 9 -14.73 0.92 14.13
C MET A 9 -13.39 1.65 14.13
N TYR A 10 -12.27 0.91 14.16
CA TYR A 10 -10.94 1.50 14.10
C TYR A 10 -10.73 2.30 12.81
N LEU A 11 -11.07 1.72 11.66
CA LEU A 11 -10.89 2.35 10.36
C LEU A 11 -11.74 3.61 10.18
N ARG A 12 -12.92 3.68 10.80
CA ARG A 12 -13.82 4.83 10.70
C ARG A 12 -13.51 5.92 11.73
N ASP A 13 -13.30 5.52 12.97
CA ASP A 13 -13.31 6.45 14.10
C ASP A 13 -11.89 6.88 14.52
N TYR A 14 -10.88 6.03 14.29
CA TYR A 14 -9.52 6.27 14.77
C TYR A 14 -8.53 6.54 13.63
N SER A 15 -8.59 5.77 12.54
CA SER A 15 -7.66 5.92 11.41
C SER A 15 -7.59 7.34 10.81
N PRO A 16 -8.66 8.15 10.75
CA PRO A 16 -8.57 9.51 10.21
C PRO A 16 -7.69 10.46 11.03
N PHE A 17 -7.46 10.14 12.31
CA PHE A 17 -6.64 10.94 13.22
C PHE A 17 -5.22 10.37 13.38
N ASP A 18 -4.95 9.17 12.85
CA ASP A 18 -3.60 8.62 12.79
C ASP A 18 -2.83 9.29 11.63
N LYS A 19 -1.65 9.82 11.94
CA LYS A 19 -0.74 10.40 10.94
C LYS A 19 -0.19 9.35 9.95
N HIS A 20 -0.35 8.07 10.26
CA HIS A 20 0.10 6.99 9.39
C HIS A 20 -1.08 6.34 8.63
N SER A 21 -0.82 5.88 7.41
CA SER A 21 -1.82 5.14 6.62
C SER A 21 -2.14 3.77 7.26
N PRO A 22 -3.37 3.25 7.12
CA PRO A 22 -3.74 1.91 7.58
C PRO A 22 -2.80 0.81 7.05
N ALA A 23 -2.71 -0.30 7.76
CA ALA A 23 -1.69 -1.31 7.53
C ALA A 23 -1.69 -1.85 6.08
N LYS A 24 -2.88 -2.16 5.54
CA LYS A 24 -3.04 -2.70 4.19
C LYS A 24 -2.64 -1.73 3.07
N PRO A 25 -3.21 -0.51 2.96
CA PRO A 25 -2.79 0.46 1.94
C PRO A 25 -1.36 0.95 2.14
N ARG A 26 -0.82 0.94 3.37
CA ARG A 26 0.59 1.28 3.62
C ARG A 26 1.55 0.37 2.87
N VAL A 27 1.37 -0.95 2.99
CA VAL A 27 2.22 -1.92 2.28
C VAL A 27 1.95 -1.87 0.78
N ASN A 28 0.67 -1.96 0.39
CA ASN A 28 0.31 -2.04 -1.02
C ASN A 28 0.73 -0.78 -1.79
N GLY A 29 0.48 0.42 -1.27
CA GLY A 29 0.87 1.66 -1.93
C GLY A 29 2.39 1.80 -2.07
N ALA A 30 3.15 1.43 -1.03
CA ALA A 30 4.62 1.47 -1.08
C ALA A 30 5.19 0.51 -2.14
N VAL A 31 4.70 -0.73 -2.21
CA VAL A 31 5.22 -1.71 -3.18
C VAL A 31 4.76 -1.40 -4.61
N SER A 32 3.55 -0.86 -4.80
CA SER A 32 3.06 -0.45 -6.12
C SER A 32 3.89 0.69 -6.73
N ASN A 33 4.41 1.59 -5.90
CA ASN A 33 5.28 2.69 -6.34
C ASN A 33 6.74 2.27 -6.57
N ASN A 34 7.12 1.04 -6.25
CA ASN A 34 8.51 0.58 -6.31
C ASN A 34 8.77 -0.28 -7.56
N ASN A 35 9.56 0.24 -8.50
CA ASN A 35 9.94 -0.47 -9.73
C ASN A 35 10.75 -1.75 -9.47
N GLU A 36 11.63 -1.71 -8.47
CA GLU A 36 12.47 -2.85 -8.10
C GLU A 36 11.63 -3.99 -7.52
N PHE A 37 10.61 -3.66 -6.73
CA PHE A 37 9.63 -4.64 -6.28
C PHE A 37 8.90 -5.29 -7.45
N SER A 38 8.34 -4.47 -8.35
CA SER A 38 7.62 -4.99 -9.51
C SER A 38 8.50 -5.91 -10.38
N ARG A 39 9.79 -5.59 -10.53
CA ARG A 39 10.76 -6.43 -11.25
C ARG A 39 11.06 -7.73 -10.51
N ALA A 40 11.36 -7.66 -9.22
CA ALA A 40 11.71 -8.84 -8.42
C ALA A 40 10.59 -9.88 -8.37
N PHE A 41 9.33 -9.43 -8.41
CA PHE A 41 8.14 -10.28 -8.38
C PHE A 41 7.52 -10.51 -9.76
N ASN A 42 8.16 -10.07 -10.84
CA ASN A 42 7.67 -10.19 -12.22
C ASN A 42 6.22 -9.69 -12.40
N CYS A 43 5.88 -8.58 -11.74
CA CYS A 43 4.55 -7.99 -11.82
C CYS A 43 4.28 -7.44 -13.23
N PRO A 44 3.21 -7.89 -13.93
CA PRO A 44 2.86 -7.36 -15.24
C PRO A 44 2.60 -5.85 -15.20
N MET A 45 2.86 -5.16 -16.31
CA MET A 45 2.48 -3.77 -16.49
C MET A 45 0.97 -3.59 -16.23
N ASP A 46 0.61 -2.51 -15.56
CA ASP A 46 -0.77 -2.17 -15.16
C ASP A 46 -1.44 -3.12 -14.16
N SER A 47 -0.68 -4.05 -13.56
CA SER A 47 -1.17 -4.79 -12.40
C SER A 47 -1.27 -3.88 -11.16
N PRO A 48 -2.08 -4.24 -10.13
CA PRO A 48 -2.20 -3.42 -8.92
C PRO A 48 -0.87 -3.14 -8.21
N ALA A 49 0.10 -4.06 -8.31
CA ALA A 49 1.44 -3.92 -7.75
C ALA A 49 2.47 -3.32 -8.74
N ASN A 50 2.05 -2.96 -9.95
CA ASN A 50 2.86 -2.29 -10.95
C ASN A 50 2.02 -1.36 -11.86
N PRO A 51 1.36 -0.33 -11.29
CA PRO A 51 0.61 0.64 -12.07
C PRO A 51 1.55 1.47 -12.96
N THR A 52 1.05 1.94 -14.11
CA THR A 52 1.79 2.88 -14.97
C THR A 52 2.14 4.18 -14.25
N ASN A 53 1.22 4.73 -13.46
CA ASN A 53 1.46 5.95 -12.69
C ASN A 53 2.02 5.62 -11.31
N LYS A 54 3.29 5.94 -11.07
CA LYS A 54 3.98 5.76 -9.79
C LYS A 54 4.35 7.11 -9.20
N CYS A 55 4.24 7.23 -7.89
CA CYS A 55 4.64 8.41 -7.13
C CYS A 55 6.10 8.32 -6.69
N ASP A 56 6.81 9.45 -6.74
CA ASP A 56 8.15 9.65 -6.17
C ASP A 56 8.21 11.05 -5.53
N ILE A 57 9.08 11.25 -4.54
CA ILE A 57 9.18 12.51 -3.77
C ILE A 57 10.32 13.42 -4.23
#